data_AF-A0A977KZJ3-F1
#
_entry.id   AF-A0A977KZJ3-F1
#
_cell.length_a   1.000
_cell.length_b   1.000
_cell.length_c   1.000
_cell.angle_alpha   90.00
_cell.angle_beta   90.00
_cell.angle_gamma   90.00
#
_symmetry.space_group_name_H-M   'P 1'
#
loop_
_entity.id
_entity.type
_entity.pdbx_description
1 polymer ?
#
loop_
_entity_poly.entity_id
_entity_poly.type
_entity_poly.pdbx_seq_one_letter_code
_entity_poly.pdbx_strand_id
1 'polypeptide(L)'
;MTDEEFVATLKLDEEERALLESIESIESGEWVSVPNVEQEIQRLQAMAREQIARQKIEVNLSLQNTNKIHNLADQLGISVSAVVQEVMHKYLGGELIEASNPLNATFEENARDVARIGGS
;
A
#
# COMPACT_ATOMS: atom_id res chain seq x y z
N MET A 1 1.22 -49.92 -4.91
CA MET A 1 1.32 -48.69 -4.12
C MET A 1 0.31 -47.73 -4.70
N THR A 2 -0.76 -47.43 -3.97
CA THR A 2 -1.79 -46.47 -4.41
C THR A 2 -1.34 -45.04 -4.09
N ASP A 3 -1.99 -44.06 -4.71
CA ASP A 3 -1.70 -42.64 -4.45
C ASP A 3 -1.98 -42.28 -2.98
N GLU A 4 -2.97 -42.91 -2.35
CA GLU A 4 -3.25 -42.80 -0.91
C GLU A 4 -2.10 -43.33 -0.02
N GLU A 5 -1.48 -44.46 -0.40
CA GLU A 5 -0.34 -45.02 0.33
C GLU A 5 0.91 -44.14 0.21
N PHE A 6 1.06 -43.39 -0.89
CA PHE A 6 2.15 -42.43 -1.08
C PHE A 6 1.94 -41.17 -0.22
N VAL A 7 0.74 -40.58 -0.23
CA VAL A 7 0.42 -39.38 0.56
C VAL A 7 0.56 -39.64 2.05
N ALA A 8 0.17 -40.82 2.53
CA ALA A 8 0.32 -41.22 3.93
C ALA A 8 1.78 -41.26 4.43
N THR A 9 2.76 -41.34 3.53
CA THR A 9 4.20 -41.31 3.87
C THR A 9 4.80 -39.90 3.88
N LEU A 10 4.07 -38.89 3.40
CA LEU A 10 4.52 -37.49 3.40
C LEU A 10 4.28 -36.85 4.77
N LYS A 11 5.31 -36.19 5.31
CA LYS A 11 5.16 -35.32 6.48
C LYS A 11 4.70 -33.95 5.99
N LEU A 12 3.40 -33.74 6.05
CA LEU A 12 2.74 -32.50 5.65
C LEU A 12 2.48 -31.63 6.86
N ASP A 13 2.76 -30.34 6.73
CA ASP A 13 2.32 -29.34 7.71
C ASP A 13 0.81 -29.05 7.58
N GLU A 14 0.30 -28.18 8.46
CA GLU A 14 -1.13 -27.89 8.53
C GLU A 14 -1.64 -27.14 7.29
N GLU A 15 -0.81 -26.30 6.66
CA GLU A 15 -1.17 -25.60 5.42
C GLU A 15 -1.18 -26.57 4.24
N GLU A 16 -0.16 -27.43 4.13
CA GLU A 16 -0.05 -28.43 3.08
C GLU A 16 -1.18 -29.48 3.15
N ARG A 17 -1.58 -29.87 4.36
CA ARG A 17 -2.71 -30.78 4.56
C ARG A 17 -4.03 -30.16 4.15
N ALA A 18 -4.28 -28.90 4.52
CA ALA A 18 -5.48 -28.18 4.14
C ALA A 18 -5.59 -28.03 2.60
N LEU A 19 -4.47 -27.83 1.91
CA LEU A 19 -4.44 -27.80 0.45
C LEU A 19 -4.83 -29.14 -0.17
N LEU A 20 -4.35 -30.27 0.36
CA LEU A 20 -4.70 -31.60 -0.14
C LEU A 20 -6.17 -31.94 0.09
N GLU A 21 -6.70 -31.64 1.29
CA GLU A 21 -8.13 -31.80 1.60
C GLU A 21 -9.01 -30.98 0.65
N SER A 22 -8.56 -29.77 0.29
CA SER A 22 -9.27 -28.94 -0.69
C SER A 22 -9.22 -29.51 -2.11
N ILE A 23 -8.15 -30.22 -2.50
CA ILE A 23 -8.05 -30.91 -3.79
C ILE A 23 -8.98 -32.13 -3.84
N GLU A 24 -9.03 -32.93 -2.76
CA GLU A 24 -10.00 -34.04 -2.64
C GLU A 24 -11.45 -33.53 -2.72
N SER A 25 -11.73 -32.35 -2.16
CA SER A 25 -13.04 -31.67 -2.28
C SER A 25 -13.34 -31.19 -3.71
N ILE A 26 -12.33 -30.89 -4.54
CA ILE A 26 -12.53 -30.61 -5.97
C ILE A 26 -12.97 -31.87 -6.72
N GLU A 27 -12.37 -33.03 -6.40
CA GLU A 27 -12.72 -34.32 -7.02
C GLU A 27 -14.08 -34.85 -6.57
N SER A 28 -14.50 -34.53 -5.34
CA SER A 28 -15.84 -34.87 -4.82
C SER A 28 -16.97 -34.01 -5.44
N GLY A 29 -16.64 -32.99 -6.23
CA GLY A 29 -17.60 -32.17 -6.97
C GLY A 29 -18.33 -31.13 -6.11
N GLU A 30 -17.84 -30.83 -4.91
CA GLU A 30 -18.43 -29.83 -4.00
C GLU A 30 -18.24 -28.39 -4.51
N TRP A 31 -17.23 -28.14 -5.34
CA TRP A 31 -16.94 -26.82 -5.90
C TRP A 31 -17.83 -26.53 -7.12
N VAL A 32 -18.82 -25.67 -6.93
CA VAL A 32 -19.69 -25.21 -8.01
C VAL A 32 -19.03 -24.05 -8.74
N SER A 33 -18.86 -24.20 -10.05
CA SER A 33 -18.30 -23.16 -10.91
C SER A 33 -19.16 -21.89 -10.86
N VAL A 34 -18.51 -20.73 -10.72
CA VAL A 34 -19.24 -19.45 -10.71
C VAL A 34 -19.91 -19.21 -12.08
N PRO A 35 -21.15 -18.69 -12.11
CA PRO A 35 -21.74 -18.26 -13.37
C PRO A 35 -20.85 -17.15 -13.97
N ASN A 36 -20.49 -17.30 -15.25
CA ASN A 36 -19.59 -16.41 -15.98
C ASN A 36 -18.09 -16.49 -15.61
N VAL A 37 -17.58 -17.71 -15.41
CA VAL A 37 -16.15 -18.00 -15.16
C VAL A 37 -15.19 -17.14 -15.99
N GLU A 38 -15.41 -17.02 -17.30
CA GLU A 38 -14.51 -16.28 -18.18
C GLU A 38 -14.47 -14.78 -17.86
N GLN A 39 -15.60 -14.19 -17.46
CA GLN A 39 -15.67 -12.79 -17.03
C GLN A 39 -14.98 -12.59 -15.68
N GLU A 40 -15.14 -13.52 -14.74
CA GLU A 40 -14.48 -13.42 -13.44
C GLU A 40 -12.97 -13.62 -13.55
N ILE A 41 -12.51 -14.54 -14.42
CA ILE A 41 -11.08 -14.68 -14.75
C ILE A 41 -10.53 -13.37 -15.31
N GLN A 42 -11.21 -12.75 -16.27
CA GLN A 42 -10.77 -11.48 -16.85
C GLN A 42 -10.73 -10.36 -15.80
N ARG A 43 -11.74 -10.28 -14.94
CA ARG A 43 -11.81 -9.30 -13.84
C ARG A 43 -10.64 -9.45 -12.87
N LEU A 44 -10.38 -10.67 -12.41
CA LEU A 44 -9.28 -10.97 -11.50
C LEU A 44 -7.91 -10.72 -12.15
N GLN A 45 -7.75 -11.05 -13.43
CA GLN A 45 -6.52 -10.75 -14.17
C GLN A 45 -6.28 -9.25 -14.32
N ALA A 46 -7.33 -8.46 -14.56
CA ALA A 46 -7.22 -7.00 -14.63
C ALA A 46 -6.79 -6.41 -13.27
N MET A 47 -7.44 -6.85 -12.17
CA MET A 47 -7.08 -6.44 -10.82
C MET A 47 -5.63 -6.84 -10.46
N ALA A 48 -5.20 -8.04 -10.84
CA ALA A 48 -3.82 -8.50 -10.63
C ALA A 48 -2.82 -7.66 -11.43
N ARG A 49 -3.11 -7.35 -12.70
CA ARG A 49 -2.26 -6.49 -13.54
C ARG A 49 -2.15 -5.08 -12.98
N GLU A 50 -3.27 -4.49 -12.55
CA GLU A 50 -3.29 -3.18 -11.92
C GLU A 50 -2.47 -3.17 -10.63
N GLN A 51 -2.56 -4.22 -9.82
CA GLN A 51 -1.78 -4.36 -8.60
C GLN A 51 -0.27 -4.51 -8.90
N ILE A 52 0.10 -5.30 -9.91
CA ILE A 52 1.50 -5.50 -10.35
C ILE A 52 2.07 -4.20 -10.95
N ALA A 53 1.25 -3.40 -11.63
CA ALA A 53 1.66 -2.13 -12.20
C ALA A 53 1.88 -1.02 -11.14
N ARG A 54 1.46 -1.22 -9.88
CA ARG A 54 1.72 -0.26 -8.80
C ARG A 54 3.21 -0.25 -8.47
N GLN A 55 3.85 0.90 -8.65
CA GLN A 55 5.23 1.11 -8.20
C GLN A 55 5.23 1.51 -6.73
N LYS A 56 6.03 0.82 -5.91
CA LYS A 56 6.23 1.16 -4.49
C LYS A 56 7.30 2.24 -4.39
N ILE A 57 7.00 3.30 -3.63
CA ILE A 57 7.97 4.33 -3.26
C ILE A 57 8.24 4.18 -1.77
N GLU A 58 9.51 4.09 -1.38
CA GLU A 58 9.93 4.09 0.02
C GLU A 58 10.42 5.49 0.40
N VAL A 59 9.88 6.03 1.50
CA VAL A 59 10.23 7.36 2.00
C VAL A 59 10.73 7.25 3.44
N ASN A 60 11.83 7.92 3.74
CA ASN A 60 12.34 8.06 5.09
C ASN A 60 11.89 9.41 5.65
N LEU A 61 11.12 9.38 6.74
CA LEU A 61 10.59 10.58 7.41
C LEU A 61 11.17 10.70 8.81
N SER A 62 11.26 11.93 9.32
CA SER A 62 11.59 12.14 10.74
C SER A 62 10.47 11.60 11.63
N LEU A 63 10.81 11.14 12.84
CA LEU A 63 9.83 10.62 13.80
C LEU A 63 8.68 11.62 14.05
N GLN A 64 9.00 12.91 14.12
CA GLN A 64 8.01 13.97 14.29
C GLN A 64 6.98 13.99 13.14
N ASN A 65 7.43 13.86 11.89
CA ASN A 65 6.54 13.86 10.73
C ASN A 65 5.72 12.56 10.65
N THR A 66 6.33 11.41 10.94
CA THR A 66 5.63 10.12 11.02
C THR A 66 4.48 10.19 12.04
N ASN A 67 4.74 10.71 13.24
CA ASN A 67 3.71 10.86 14.27
C ASN A 67 2.57 11.79 13.84
N LYS A 68 2.86 12.88 13.12
CA LYS A 68 1.82 13.77 12.59
C LYS A 68 0.91 13.05 11.59
N ILE A 69 1.47 12.22 10.72
CA ILE A 69 0.69 11.45 9.74
C ILE A 69 -0.19 10.41 10.46
N HIS A 70 0.36 9.69 11.44
CA HIS A 70 -0.42 8.75 12.25
C HIS A 70 -1.60 9.43 12.96
N ASN A 71 -1.34 10.54 13.66
CA ASN A 71 -2.40 11.28 14.34
C ASN A 71 -3.49 11.75 13.38
N LEU A 72 -3.12 12.19 12.17
CA LEU A 72 -4.08 12.60 11.14
C LEU A 72 -4.90 11.41 10.63
N ALA A 73 -4.26 10.26 10.42
CA ALA A 73 -4.93 9.02 10.03
C ALA A 73 -5.96 8.58 11.08
N ASP A 74 -5.58 8.61 12.36
CA ASP A 74 -6.45 8.27 13.49
C ASP A 74 -7.65 9.24 13.59
N GLN A 75 -7.41 10.54 13.41
CA GLN A 75 -8.48 11.55 13.43
C GLN A 75 -9.49 11.36 12.29
N LEU A 76 -9.02 10.96 11.11
CA LEU A 76 -9.86 10.72 9.94
C LEU A 76 -10.46 9.30 9.92
N GLY A 77 -10.01 8.41 10.81
CA GLY A 77 -10.44 7.01 10.84
C GLY A 77 -10.03 6.20 9.60
N ILE A 78 -8.93 6.58 8.94
CA ILE A 78 -8.42 5.94 7.72
C ILE A 78 -6.98 5.46 7.92
N SER A 79 -6.48 4.62 7.03
CA SER A 79 -5.09 4.16 7.10
C SER A 79 -4.08 5.28 6.81
N VAL A 80 -2.89 5.19 7.39
CA VAL A 80 -1.74 6.05 7.09
C VAL A 80 -1.44 6.10 5.59
N SER A 81 -1.49 4.95 4.92
CA SER A 81 -1.27 4.85 3.48
C SER A 81 -2.31 5.66 2.69
N ALA A 82 -3.59 5.60 3.09
CA ALA A 82 -4.65 6.37 2.46
C ALA A 82 -4.46 7.89 2.64
N VAL A 83 -4.03 8.34 3.83
CA VAL A 83 -3.66 9.76 4.05
C VAL A 83 -2.54 10.18 3.12
N VAL A 84 -1.46 9.40 3.06
CA VAL A 84 -0.30 9.71 2.22
C VAL A 84 -0.71 9.74 0.74
N GLN A 85 -1.49 8.76 0.28
CA GLN A 85 -1.99 8.71 -1.09
C GLN A 85 -2.84 9.94 -1.43
N GLU A 86 -3.76 10.33 -0.55
CA GLU A 86 -4.62 11.50 -0.75
C GLU A 86 -3.82 12.81 -0.82
N VAL A 87 -2.86 12.98 0.10
CA VAL A 87 -1.98 14.16 0.11
C VAL A 87 -1.16 14.22 -1.17
N MET A 88 -0.59 13.09 -1.61
CA MET A 88 0.19 13.04 -2.86
C MET A 88 -0.67 13.32 -4.09
N HIS A 89 -1.91 12.81 -4.13
CA HIS A 89 -2.85 13.08 -5.22
C HIS A 89 -3.18 14.57 -5.30
N LYS A 90 -3.54 15.20 -4.17
CA LYS A 90 -3.83 16.64 -4.10
C LYS A 90 -2.63 17.51 -4.42
N TYR A 91 -1.44 17.13 -3.96
CA TYR A 91 -0.21 17.86 -4.25
C TYR A 91 0.13 17.81 -5.74
N LEU A 92 0.11 16.63 -6.36
CA LEU A 92 0.37 16.48 -7.80
C LEU A 92 -0.72 17.11 -8.67
N GLY A 93 -1.96 17.15 -8.19
CA GLY A 93 -3.08 17.85 -8.83
C GLY A 93 -3.05 19.38 -8.69
N GLY A 94 -2.15 19.93 -7.87
CA GLY A 94 -2.06 21.38 -7.62
C GLY A 94 -3.14 21.95 -6.69
N GLU A 95 -3.89 21.09 -5.98
CA GLU A 95 -4.94 21.49 -5.04
C GLU A 95 -4.36 21.90 -3.68
N LEU A 96 -3.11 21.51 -3.40
CA LEU A 96 -2.43 21.84 -2.15
C LEU A 96 -1.61 23.12 -2.32
N ILE A 97 -2.03 24.20 -1.64
CA ILE A 97 -1.29 25.45 -1.56
C ILE A 97 -0.25 25.33 -0.45
N GLU A 98 1.01 25.60 -0.75
CA GLU A 98 2.06 25.67 0.27
C GLU A 98 1.73 26.82 1.24
N ALA A 99 1.39 26.46 2.48
CA ALA A 99 1.24 27.46 3.52
C ALA A 99 2.62 28.09 3.78
N SER A 100 2.76 29.39 3.54
CA SER A 100 3.99 30.13 3.83
C SER A 100 4.34 29.92 5.30
N ASN A 101 5.36 29.10 5.59
CA ASN A 101 5.85 28.93 6.94
C ASN A 101 6.48 30.27 7.36
N PRO A 102 5.96 30.99 8.38
CA PRO A 102 6.50 32.29 8.78
C PRO A 102 7.98 32.20 9.20
N LEU A 103 8.47 31.01 9.56
CA LEU A 103 9.90 30.80 9.84
C LEU A 103 10.78 30.95 8.59
N ASN A 104 10.31 30.59 7.39
CA ASN A 104 11.09 30.79 6.15
C ASN A 104 11.18 32.28 5.77
N ALA A 105 10.13 33.07 6.07
CA ALA A 105 10.14 34.51 5.83
C ALA A 105 11.22 35.22 6.68
N THR A 106 11.41 34.79 7.94
CA THR A 106 12.44 35.34 8.83
C THR A 106 13.86 34.97 8.37
N PHE A 107 14.08 33.82 7.73
CA PHE A 107 15.38 33.48 7.15
C PHE A 107 15.70 34.31 5.90
N GLU A 108 14.71 34.57 5.03
CA GLU A 108 14.91 35.44 3.87
C GLU A 108 15.11 36.92 4.24
N GLU A 109 14.38 37.41 5.26
CA GLU A 109 14.51 38.78 5.75
C GLU A 109 15.88 38.99 6.41
N ASN A 110 16.30 38.08 7.28
CA ASN A 110 17.64 38.14 7.87
C ASN A 110 18.75 38.05 6.81
N ALA A 111 18.64 37.18 5.81
CA ALA A 111 19.62 37.06 4.73
C ALA A 111 19.73 38.34 3.87
N ARG A 112 18.62 39.06 3.67
CA ARG A 112 18.61 40.37 2.99
C ARG A 112 19.27 41.47 3.84
N ASP A 113 19.08 41.43 5.15
CA ASP A 113 19.69 42.41 6.06
C ASP A 113 21.21 42.21 6.22
N VAL A 114 21.71 40.96 6.26
CA VAL A 114 23.17 40.72 6.32
C VAL A 114 23.87 41.22 5.04
N ALA A 115 23.21 41.11 3.87
CA ALA A 115 23.74 41.59 2.60
C ALA A 115 23.80 43.14 2.50
N ARG A 116 23.01 43.85 3.31
CA ARG A 116 23.00 45.32 3.36
C ARG A 116 24.07 45.89 4.31
N ILE A 117 24.47 45.13 5.32
CA ILE A 117 25.45 45.57 6.34
C ILE A 117 26.91 45.32 5.90
N GLY A 118 27.15 44.39 4.96
CA GLY A 118 28.49 44.09 4.42
C GLY A 118 28.98 44.99 3.28
N GLY A 119 28.24 46.04 2.93
CA GLY A 119 28.56 46.96 1.84
C GLY A 119 28.67 48.41 2.32
N SER A 120 29.67 48.73 3.14
CA SER A 120 30.15 50.09 3.43
C SER A 120 31.61 50.07 3.84
#